data_AF-A0A8B9VIQ1-F1
#
_entry.id   AF-A0A8B9VIQ1-F1
#
_cell.length_a   1.000
_cell.length_b   1.000
_cell.length_c   1.000
_cell.angle_alpha   90.00
_cell.angle_beta   90.00
_cell.angle_gamma   90.00
#
_symmetry.space_group_name_H-M   'P 1'
#
loop_
_entity.id
_entity.type
_entity.pdbx_description
1 polymer ?
#
loop_
_entity_poly.entity_id
_entity_poly.type
_entity_poly.pdbx_seq_one_letter_code
_entity_poly.pdbx_strand_id
1 'polypeptide(L)'
;MGGSEILPGMTDPVTLNVGGHMYTTSLTTLTRYPDSMLGAMFRGDFPTARDSQGNYFIDRDGPLFRYVLNFLRTSELTLPLDFKEFDLLRKEADFYQIEPLIQCLNDPNTHSLKKGKKTQTRNQNVKGLGY
;
A
#
# COMPACT_ATOMS: atom_id res chain seq x y z
N MET A 1 -26.62 -11.45 -25.75
CA MET A 1 -25.97 -10.13 -25.64
C MET A 1 -25.07 -10.16 -24.42
N GLY A 2 -23.80 -10.53 -24.59
CA GLY A 2 -22.80 -10.44 -23.52
C GLY A 2 -22.14 -9.08 -23.66
N GLY A 3 -22.52 -8.12 -22.82
CA GLY A 3 -21.79 -6.87 -22.72
C GLY A 3 -20.43 -7.18 -22.14
N SER A 4 -19.39 -7.15 -22.97
CA SER A 4 -18.02 -7.10 -22.48
C SER A 4 -17.88 -5.79 -21.73
N GLU A 5 -17.89 -5.85 -20.40
CA GLU A 5 -17.56 -4.70 -19.55
C GLU A 5 -16.20 -4.19 -20.00
N ILE A 6 -16.18 -3.00 -20.61
CA ILE A 6 -14.93 -2.35 -21.00
C ILE A 6 -14.27 -1.94 -19.69
N LEU A 7 -13.23 -2.69 -19.30
CA LEU A 7 -12.40 -2.29 -18.18
C LEU A 7 -11.82 -0.89 -18.49
N PRO A 8 -11.72 -0.02 -17.48
CA PRO A 8 -11.06 1.27 -17.64
C PRO A 8 -9.68 1.10 -18.29
N GLY A 9 -9.20 2.11 -19.02
CA GLY A 9 -7.79 2.16 -19.40
C GLY A 9 -6.90 2.09 -18.15
N MET A 10 -5.66 1.63 -18.29
CA MET A 10 -4.77 1.43 -17.12
C MET A 10 -4.63 2.69 -16.25
N THR A 11 -4.67 3.88 -16.87
CA THR A 11 -4.57 5.17 -16.20
C THR A 11 -5.90 5.78 -15.80
N ASP A 12 -7.01 5.20 -16.23
CA ASP A 12 -8.33 5.79 -16.00
C ASP A 12 -8.71 5.70 -14.51
N PRO A 13 -9.40 6.72 -13.99
CA PRO A 13 -9.87 6.70 -12.61
C PRO A 13 -10.87 5.57 -12.36
N VAL A 14 -10.67 4.87 -11.27
CA VAL A 14 -11.51 3.82 -10.71
C VAL A 14 -11.86 4.19 -9.28
N THR A 15 -13.14 4.14 -8.96
CA THR A 15 -13.65 4.42 -7.61
C THR A 15 -13.97 3.12 -6.89
N LEU A 16 -13.47 3.04 -5.65
CA LEU A 16 -13.67 1.97 -4.69
C LEU A 16 -14.45 2.54 -3.50
N ASN A 17 -15.46 1.81 -3.06
CA ASN A 17 -16.16 2.02 -1.81
C ASN A 17 -15.67 0.94 -0.82
N VAL A 18 -14.84 1.33 0.15
CA VAL A 18 -14.27 0.42 1.15
C VAL A 18 -14.94 0.68 2.49
N GLY A 19 -15.90 -0.17 2.87
CA GLY A 19 -16.66 -0.02 4.12
C GLY A 19 -17.33 1.35 4.26
N GLY A 20 -17.82 1.93 3.16
CA GLY A 20 -18.41 3.28 3.11
C GLY A 20 -17.43 4.42 2.82
N HIS A 21 -16.12 4.14 2.73
CA HIS A 21 -15.11 5.15 2.41
C HIS A 21 -14.76 5.13 0.93
N MET A 22 -14.94 6.26 0.26
CA MET A 22 -14.68 6.38 -1.17
C MET A 22 -13.20 6.68 -1.43
N TYR A 23 -12.59 5.86 -2.28
CA TYR A 23 -11.24 6.04 -2.78
C TYR A 23 -11.24 6.04 -4.31
N THR A 24 -10.52 6.98 -4.91
CA THR A 24 -10.30 7.00 -6.35
C THR A 24 -8.83 6.80 -6.66
N THR A 25 -8.54 5.92 -7.61
CA THR A 25 -7.18 5.58 -8.04
C THR A 25 -7.19 5.06 -9.48
N SER A 26 -6.05 4.62 -10.02
CA SER A 26 -5.99 3.99 -11.36
C SER A 26 -5.90 2.47 -11.28
N LEU A 27 -6.26 1.78 -12.38
CA LEU A 27 -6.01 0.35 -12.51
C LEU A 27 -4.53 0.02 -12.37
N THR A 28 -3.61 0.82 -12.94
CA THR A 28 -2.16 0.63 -12.76
C THR A 28 -1.76 0.51 -11.29
N THR A 29 -2.41 1.26 -10.41
CA THR A 29 -2.14 1.19 -8.97
C THR A 29 -2.69 -0.08 -8.36
N LEU A 30 -3.93 -0.44 -8.68
CA LEU A 30 -4.61 -1.62 -8.13
C LEU A 30 -3.99 -2.93 -8.61
N THR A 31 -3.45 -2.94 -9.82
CA THR A 31 -2.79 -4.11 -10.42
C THR A 31 -1.27 -4.09 -10.23
N ARG A 32 -0.71 -3.19 -9.40
CA ARG A 32 0.74 -3.13 -9.17
C ARG A 32 1.30 -4.47 -8.68
N TYR A 33 0.56 -5.15 -7.81
CA TYR A 33 0.87 -6.50 -7.37
C TYR A 33 -0.16 -7.45 -7.99
N PRO A 34 0.13 -8.05 -9.15
CA PRO A 34 -0.84 -8.88 -9.88
C PRO A 34 -1.27 -10.13 -9.10
N ASP A 35 -0.42 -10.61 -8.19
CA ASP A 35 -0.71 -11.78 -7.36
C ASP A 35 -1.53 -11.45 -6.10
N SER A 36 -1.83 -10.15 -5.88
CA SER A 36 -2.71 -9.72 -4.79
C SER A 36 -4.18 -9.90 -5.14
N MET A 37 -5.04 -9.89 -4.11
CA MET A 37 -6.49 -9.93 -4.29
C MET A 37 -6.98 -8.79 -5.21
N LEU A 38 -6.46 -7.57 -5.02
CA LEU A 38 -6.82 -6.41 -5.86
C LEU A 38 -6.34 -6.60 -7.29
N GLY A 39 -5.14 -7.16 -7.49
CA GLY A 39 -4.64 -7.51 -8.82
C GLY A 39 -5.59 -8.48 -9.54
N ALA A 40 -6.03 -9.53 -8.86
CA ALA A 40 -6.95 -10.51 -9.41
C ALA A 40 -8.36 -9.95 -9.66
N MET A 41 -8.87 -9.12 -8.75
CA MET A 41 -10.18 -8.46 -8.84
C MET A 41 -10.30 -7.63 -10.13
N PHE A 42 -9.24 -6.91 -10.48
CA PHE A 42 -9.22 -5.98 -11.61
C PHE A 42 -8.69 -6.58 -12.92
N ARG A 43 -8.27 -7.86 -12.93
CA ARG A 43 -8.01 -8.64 -14.15
C ARG A 43 -9.27 -9.26 -14.76
N GLY A 44 -10.40 -9.21 -14.06
CA GLY A 44 -11.65 -9.85 -14.47
C GLY A 44 -11.73 -11.34 -14.08
N ASP A 45 -10.82 -11.80 -13.22
CA ASP A 45 -10.79 -13.19 -12.76
C ASP A 45 -11.89 -13.51 -11.73
N PHE A 46 -12.50 -12.48 -11.11
CA PHE A 46 -13.45 -12.63 -10.01
C PHE A 46 -14.67 -11.71 -10.14
N PRO A 47 -15.88 -12.18 -9.76
CA PRO A 47 -17.04 -11.32 -9.61
C PRO A 47 -16.78 -10.26 -8.55
N THR A 48 -16.97 -8.99 -8.91
CA THR A 48 -16.74 -7.87 -8.00
C THR A 48 -18.07 -7.29 -7.53
N ALA A 49 -18.24 -7.16 -6.21
CA ALA A 49 -19.40 -6.44 -5.67
C ALA A 49 -19.37 -4.97 -6.12
N ARG A 50 -20.54 -4.39 -6.38
CA ARG A 50 -20.72 -2.96 -6.65
C ARG A 50 -21.72 -2.38 -5.67
N ASP A 51 -21.53 -1.12 -5.29
CA ASP A 51 -22.51 -0.36 -4.50
C ASP A 51 -23.68 0.13 -5.37
N SER A 52 -24.64 0.84 -4.75
CA SER A 52 -25.82 1.39 -5.45
C SER A 52 -25.47 2.44 -6.51
N GLN A 53 -24.25 2.96 -6.52
CA GLN A 53 -23.74 3.93 -7.49
C GLN A 53 -22.85 3.27 -8.56
N GLY A 54 -22.65 1.95 -8.50
CA GLY A 54 -21.83 1.20 -9.44
C GLY A 54 -20.33 1.22 -9.10
N ASN A 55 -19.91 1.79 -7.97
CA ASN A 55 -18.51 1.75 -7.54
C ASN A 55 -18.15 0.35 -7.03
N TYR A 56 -16.90 -0.06 -7.20
CA TYR A 56 -16.41 -1.34 -6.68
C TYR A 56 -16.51 -1.34 -5.15
N PHE A 57 -17.22 -2.30 -4.59
CA PHE A 57 -17.45 -2.37 -3.15
C PHE A 57 -16.56 -3.43 -2.50
N ILE A 58 -15.94 -3.03 -1.38
CA ILE A 58 -15.11 -3.88 -0.54
C ILE A 58 -15.60 -3.71 0.90
N ASP A 59 -16.06 -4.81 1.50
CA ASP A 59 -16.57 -4.81 2.88
C ASP A 59 -15.42 -4.91 3.90
N ARG A 60 -14.57 -3.87 3.95
CA ARG A 60 -13.36 -3.78 4.78
C ARG A 60 -13.19 -2.42 5.43
N ASP A 61 -12.17 -2.28 6.27
CA ASP A 61 -11.86 -1.04 6.98
C ASP A 61 -11.38 0.06 6.01
N GLY A 62 -12.24 1.05 5.79
CA GLY A 62 -11.96 2.18 4.92
C GLY A 62 -10.78 3.04 5.37
N PRO A 63 -10.70 3.50 6.63
CA PRO A 63 -9.57 4.30 7.11
C PRO A 63 -8.20 3.64 6.93
N LEU A 64 -8.07 2.35 7.24
CA LEU A 64 -6.82 1.61 7.09
C LEU A 64 -6.45 1.36 5.64
N PHE A 65 -7.44 1.24 4.75
CA PHE A 65 -7.20 1.09 3.32
C PHE A 65 -6.36 2.22 2.72
N ARG A 66 -6.38 3.42 3.31
CA ARG A 66 -5.49 4.53 2.89
C ARG A 66 -4.02 4.13 2.87
N TYR A 67 -3.56 3.38 3.86
CA TYR A 67 -2.15 2.96 3.96
C TYR A 67 -1.83 1.86 2.95
N VAL A 68 -2.76 0.93 2.75
CA VAL A 68 -2.69 -0.09 1.69
C VAL A 68 -2.57 0.60 0.32
N LEU A 69 -3.47 1.53 0.02
CA LEU A 69 -3.49 2.26 -1.25
C LEU A 69 -2.23 3.08 -1.47
N ASN A 70 -1.69 3.72 -0.43
CA ASN A 70 -0.43 4.44 -0.54
C ASN A 70 0.75 3.49 -0.81
N PHE A 71 0.78 2.32 -0.17
CA PHE A 71 1.78 1.30 -0.47
C PHE A 71 1.69 0.83 -1.93
N LEU A 72 0.48 0.68 -2.49
CA LEU A 72 0.31 0.35 -3.92
C LEU A 72 0.82 1.46 -4.85
N ARG A 73 0.86 2.72 -4.41
CA ARG A 73 1.35 3.85 -5.22
C ARG A 73 2.87 3.95 -5.20
N THR A 74 3.48 3.82 -4.02
CA THR A 74 4.91 4.10 -3.82
C THR A 74 5.76 2.84 -3.66
N SER A 75 5.15 1.69 -3.36
CA SER A 75 5.84 0.48 -2.90
C SER A 75 6.62 0.68 -1.60
N GLU A 76 6.27 1.69 -0.80
CA GLU A 76 6.90 2.01 0.48
C GLU A 76 5.86 2.12 1.60
N LEU A 77 6.13 1.50 2.75
CA LEU A 77 5.26 1.59 3.92
C LEU A 77 5.53 2.89 4.67
N THR A 78 4.65 3.88 4.50
CA THR A 78 4.71 5.17 5.21
C THR A 78 3.59 5.28 6.22
N LEU A 79 3.95 5.33 7.51
CA LEU A 79 3.01 5.44 8.62
C LEU A 79 3.27 6.70 9.46
N PRO A 80 2.24 7.26 10.11
CA PRO A 80 2.40 8.29 11.13
C PRO A 80 3.34 7.83 12.26
N LEU A 81 4.01 8.79 12.90
CA LEU A 81 4.95 8.50 13.99
C LEU A 81 4.29 7.81 15.20
N ASP A 82 3.03 8.13 15.43
CA ASP A 82 2.21 7.65 16.53
C ASP A 82 1.16 6.63 16.07
N PHE A 83 1.40 5.96 14.93
CA PHE A 83 0.50 4.92 14.44
C PHE A 83 0.38 3.78 15.45
N LYS A 84 -0.85 3.41 15.83
CA LYS A 84 -1.12 2.39 16.86
C LYS A 84 -1.81 1.14 16.33
N GLU A 85 -2.28 1.18 15.09
CA GLU A 85 -3.17 0.16 14.52
C GLU A 85 -2.40 -0.84 13.64
N PHE A 86 -1.16 -1.18 14.02
CA PHE A 86 -0.29 -2.09 13.25
C PHE A 86 -0.92 -3.45 13.03
N ASP A 87 -1.51 -4.05 14.08
CA ASP A 87 -2.16 -5.36 13.98
C ASP A 87 -3.40 -5.32 13.07
N LEU A 88 -4.14 -4.21 13.07
CA LEU A 88 -5.30 -4.04 12.20
C LEU A 88 -4.85 -3.86 10.74
N LEU A 89 -3.84 -3.02 10.51
CA LEU A 89 -3.27 -2.83 9.18
C LEU A 89 -2.66 -4.12 8.62
N ARG A 90 -2.07 -4.97 9.47
CA ARG A 90 -1.60 -6.30 9.07
C ARG A 90 -2.74 -7.19 8.60
N LYS A 91 -3.85 -7.23 9.33
CA LYS A 91 -5.06 -7.96 8.90
C LYS A 91 -5.60 -7.48 7.57
N GLU A 92 -5.55 -6.18 7.29
CA GLU A 92 -5.90 -5.64 5.97
C GLU A 92 -4.90 -6.10 4.90
N ALA A 93 -3.60 -6.01 5.16
CA ALA A 93 -2.56 -6.47 4.23
C ALA A 93 -2.71 -7.96 3.88
N ASP A 94 -3.03 -8.80 4.87
CA ASP A 94 -3.34 -10.22 4.71
C ASP A 94 -4.60 -10.43 3.87
N PHE A 95 -5.68 -9.68 4.15
CA PHE A 95 -6.92 -9.77 3.40
C PHE A 95 -6.72 -9.43 1.91
N TYR A 96 -6.00 -8.35 1.61
CA TYR A 96 -5.70 -7.96 0.23
C TYR A 96 -4.60 -8.81 -0.41
N GLN A 97 -3.97 -9.72 0.33
CA GLN A 97 -2.89 -10.61 -0.12
C GLN A 97 -1.71 -9.84 -0.74
N ILE A 98 -1.29 -8.73 -0.10
CA ILE A 98 -0.15 -7.93 -0.56
C ILE A 98 1.10 -8.36 0.18
N GLU A 99 1.73 -9.44 -0.30
CA GLU A 99 2.89 -10.07 0.34
C GLU A 99 4.02 -9.09 0.72
N PRO A 100 4.45 -8.15 -0.14
CA PRO A 100 5.50 -7.19 0.24
C PRO A 100 5.09 -6.28 1.40
N LEU A 101 3.80 -5.93 1.51
CA LEU A 101 3.31 -5.12 2.62
C LEU A 101 3.29 -5.91 3.93
N ILE A 102 2.88 -7.19 3.87
CA ILE A 102 2.90 -8.11 5.01
C ILE A 102 4.33 -8.24 5.55
N GLN A 103 5.31 -8.40 4.65
CA GLN A 103 6.72 -8.46 5.01
C GLN A 103 7.20 -7.17 5.68
N CYS A 104 6.87 -5.99 5.13
CA CYS A 104 7.20 -4.71 5.77
C CYS A 104 6.58 -4.57 7.17
N LEU A 105 5.36 -5.05 7.39
CA LEU A 105 4.68 -5.00 8.68
C LEU A 105 5.20 -6.03 9.70
N ASN A 106 5.92 -7.06 9.24
CA ASN A 106 6.55 -8.07 10.08
C ASN A 106 8.01 -7.75 10.44
N ASP A 107 8.67 -6.86 9.68
CA ASP A 107 10.05 -6.48 9.97
C ASP A 107 10.13 -5.62 11.26
N PRO A 108 10.82 -6.09 12.31
CA PRO A 108 10.99 -5.34 13.56
C PRO A 108 11.73 -4.01 13.36
N ASN A 109 12.48 -3.85 12.26
CA ASN A 109 13.16 -2.60 11.93
C ASN A 109 12.22 -1.52 11.39
N THR A 110 11.06 -1.89 10.85
CA THR A 110 10.02 -0.95 10.42
C THR A 110 9.51 -0.10 11.59
N HIS A 111 9.46 -0.68 12.79
CA HIS A 111 9.11 0.03 14.04
C HIS A 111 10.24 0.92 14.58
N SER A 112 11.48 0.73 14.13
CA SER A 112 12.68 1.40 14.66
C SER A 112 13.22 2.53 13.78
N LEU A 113 12.63 2.78 12.61
CA LEU A 113 13.07 3.80 11.66
C LEU A 113 12.64 5.23 12.07
N LYS A 114 12.93 5.67 13.30
CA LYS A 114 13.29 7.07 13.66
C LYS A 114 14.08 7.13 14.98
N LYS A 115 15.31 6.60 15.02
CA LYS A 115 16.36 7.11 15.92
C LYS A 115 17.64 7.43 15.14
N GLY A 116 17.74 8.69 14.72
CA GLY A 116 18.97 9.43 14.48
C GLY A 116 19.93 8.92 13.39
N LYS A 117 19.86 9.52 12.20
CA LYS A 117 21.10 9.72 11.41
C LYS A 117 21.94 10.80 12.10
N LYS A 118 22.76 10.43 13.09
CA LYS A 118 23.93 11.24 13.45
C LYS A 118 24.99 10.98 12.39
N THR A 119 25.19 11.94 11.50
CA THR A 119 26.32 11.97 10.59
C THR A 119 27.60 11.91 11.42
N GLN A 120 28.30 10.78 11.35
CA GLN A 120 29.55 10.56 12.07
C GLN A 120 30.66 11.35 11.39
N THR A 121 31.14 12.37 12.10
CA THR A 121 32.32 13.17 11.77
C THR A 121 33.54 12.27 11.59
N ARG A 122 34.10 12.19 10.38
CA ARG A 122 35.44 11.61 10.16
C ARG A 122 36.47 12.70 10.41
N ASN A 123 36.92 12.82 11.66
CA ASN A 123 38.12 13.58 12.01
C ASN A 123 39.34 12.88 11.37
N GLN A 124 39.98 13.52 10.38
CA GLN A 124 41.33 13.15 9.96
C GLN A 124 42.31 13.74 10.97
N ASN A 125 42.82 12.87 11.83
CA ASN A 125 43.96 13.12 12.69
C ASN A 125 45.20 12.63 11.94
N VAL A 126 45.97 13.52 11.32
CA VAL A 126 47.35 13.22 10.90
C VAL A 126 48.31 13.99 11.80
N LYS A 127 48.86 13.25 12.77
CA LYS A 127 50.02 13.66 13.55
C LYS A 127 51.28 13.34 12.75
N GLY A 128 52.10 14.37 12.53
CA GLY A 128 53.52 14.40 12.87
C GLY A 128 54.52 13.51 12.10
N LEU A 129 55.37 14.16 11.32
CA LEU A 129 56.83 13.97 11.17
C LEU A 129 57.33 15.40 10.80
N GLY A 130 58.30 16.06 11.40
CA GLY A 130 59.49 15.64 12.12
C GLY A 130 60.71 16.22 11.39
N TYR A 131 61.41 17.14 12.07
CA TYR A 131 62.65 17.87 11.72
C TYR A 131 62.53 19.10 10.80
#